data_AF-A0A968B2T0-F1
#
_entry.id   AF-A0A968B2T0-F1
#
_cell.length_a   1.000
_cell.length_b   1.000
_cell.length_c   1.000
_cell.angle_alpha   90.00
_cell.angle_beta   90.00
_cell.angle_gamma   90.00
#
_symmetry.space_group_name_H-M   'P 1'
#
loop_
_entity.id
_entity.type
_entity.pdbx_description
1 polymer ?
#
loop_
_entity_poly.entity_id
_entity_poly.type
_entity_poly.pdbx_seq_one_letter_code
_entity_poly.pdbx_strand_id
1 'polypeptide(L)'
;MENAPQTADSKQLIMNQDIFMRPDLRMFESYNRAMLAVLEKYKVLKESTYDAMRNGYRNMLKNAVLSFYQAGSYYEDAHRRQAQKIYDQLRESFPDIEDFKDPLVVFVRKRLYEEIETLGIFNAREIILMLLREAYFRYAVHDDNEAFAREKWAEEAFKIYKEKFSDVDRVKLLEFPRMRYLALQDFLYDWQYPPNLRRNLLGRIKIERPDLYKKLELQEELLRKQKQQPQD
;
A
#
# COMPACT_ATOMS: atom_id res chain seq x y z
N MET A 1 -36.63 8.40 -18.80
CA MET A 1 -35.31 7.73 -18.91
C MET A 1 -35.20 6.79 -17.73
N GLU A 2 -35.36 5.50 -18.00
CA GLU A 2 -35.31 4.43 -16.99
C GLU A 2 -33.91 4.33 -16.38
N ASN A 3 -33.85 4.33 -15.05
CA ASN A 3 -32.66 3.96 -14.31
C ASN A 3 -32.44 2.46 -14.46
N ALA A 4 -31.40 2.07 -15.20
CA ALA A 4 -30.95 0.69 -15.23
C ALA A 4 -30.45 0.28 -13.83
N PRO A 5 -30.84 -0.89 -13.30
CA PRO A 5 -30.33 -1.38 -12.03
C PRO A 5 -28.84 -1.71 -12.17
N GLN A 6 -27.98 -1.06 -11.39
CA GLN A 6 -26.59 -1.47 -11.23
C GLN A 6 -26.57 -2.88 -10.62
N THR A 7 -26.29 -3.89 -11.46
CA THR A 7 -26.26 -5.30 -11.07
C THR A 7 -25.14 -5.55 -10.07
N ALA A 8 -25.37 -6.46 -9.11
CA ALA A 8 -24.44 -6.86 -8.06
C ALA A 8 -23.04 -7.25 -8.60
N ASP A 9 -23.02 -7.74 -9.83
CA ASP A 9 -21.87 -8.14 -10.61
C ASP A 9 -20.84 -7.00 -10.84
N SER A 10 -21.33 -5.78 -11.06
CA SER A 10 -20.47 -4.58 -11.23
C SER A 10 -19.75 -4.18 -9.93
N LYS A 11 -20.38 -4.40 -8.77
CA LYS A 11 -19.76 -4.14 -7.46
C LYS A 11 -18.73 -5.22 -7.11
N GLN A 12 -18.96 -6.47 -7.52
CA GLN A 12 -18.07 -7.60 -7.28
C GLN A 12 -16.78 -7.52 -8.11
N LEU A 13 -16.87 -7.08 -9.36
CA LEU A 13 -15.71 -6.90 -10.24
C LEU A 13 -14.77 -5.78 -9.75
N ILE A 14 -15.33 -4.66 -9.28
CA ILE A 14 -14.57 -3.56 -8.64
C ILE A 14 -13.91 -4.05 -7.33
N MET A 15 -14.62 -4.89 -6.55
CA MET A 15 -14.09 -5.45 -5.29
C MET A 15 -12.97 -6.48 -5.46
N ASN A 16 -12.99 -7.29 -6.53
CA ASN A 16 -11.89 -8.21 -6.84
C ASN A 16 -10.67 -7.44 -7.36
N GLN A 17 -10.84 -6.40 -8.17
CA GLN A 17 -9.76 -5.52 -8.58
C GLN A 17 -9.11 -4.81 -7.37
N ASP A 18 -9.88 -4.43 -6.35
CA ASP A 18 -9.37 -3.76 -5.15
C ASP A 18 -8.40 -4.58 -4.27
N ILE A 19 -8.41 -5.91 -4.40
CA ILE A 19 -7.41 -6.79 -3.77
C ILE A 19 -6.11 -6.79 -4.58
N PHE A 20 -6.18 -6.58 -5.91
CA PHE A 20 -5.05 -6.54 -6.84
C PHE A 20 -4.48 -5.13 -7.10
N MET A 21 -5.17 -4.08 -6.67
CA MET A 21 -4.78 -2.67 -6.90
C MET A 21 -3.91 -2.08 -5.77
N ARG A 22 -3.26 -2.93 -4.96
CA ARG A 22 -2.32 -2.51 -3.90
C ARG A 22 -0.91 -3.00 -4.26
N PRO A 23 0.15 -2.23 -4.00
CA PRO A 23 1.50 -2.78 -4.00
C PRO A 23 1.62 -3.72 -2.79
N ASP A 24 1.28 -4.99 -2.96
CA ASP A 24 1.66 -6.01 -1.99
C ASP A 24 3.18 -6.12 -2.02
N LEU A 25 3.84 -5.60 -0.98
CA LEU A 25 5.30 -5.59 -0.88
C LEU A 25 5.89 -7.00 -1.01
N ARG A 26 5.13 -8.04 -0.65
CA ARG A 26 5.54 -9.45 -0.77
C ARG A 26 5.57 -9.92 -2.23
N MET A 27 4.77 -9.29 -3.09
CA MET A 27 4.71 -9.58 -4.52
C MET A 27 5.78 -8.86 -5.32
N PHE A 28 6.49 -7.89 -4.72
CA PHE A 28 7.49 -7.08 -5.40
C PHE A 28 8.52 -7.93 -6.16
N GLU A 29 9.12 -8.94 -5.52
CA GLU A 29 10.17 -9.75 -6.16
C GLU A 29 9.65 -10.57 -7.35
N SER A 30 8.44 -11.12 -7.23
CA SER A 30 7.81 -11.85 -8.34
C SER A 30 7.44 -10.91 -9.48
N TYR A 31 6.95 -9.71 -9.17
CA TYR A 31 6.59 -8.72 -10.16
C TYR A 31 7.83 -8.10 -10.84
N ASN A 32 8.88 -7.78 -10.08
CA ASN A 32 10.16 -7.29 -10.59
C ASN A 32 10.78 -8.27 -11.58
N ARG A 33 10.82 -9.58 -11.23
CA ARG A 33 11.29 -10.63 -12.15
C ARG A 33 10.48 -10.72 -13.43
N ALA A 34 9.14 -10.64 -13.33
CA ALA A 34 8.27 -10.67 -14.50
C ALA A 34 8.52 -9.45 -15.40
N MET A 35 8.66 -8.25 -14.83
CA MET A 35 8.94 -7.03 -15.58
C MET A 35 10.31 -7.04 -16.27
N LEU A 36 11.35 -7.56 -15.60
CA LEU A 36 12.66 -7.74 -16.21
C LEU A 36 12.61 -8.71 -17.41
N ALA A 37 11.86 -9.80 -17.30
CA ALA A 37 11.67 -10.74 -18.41
C ALA A 37 10.94 -10.10 -19.59
N VAL A 38 9.95 -9.24 -19.32
CA VAL A 38 9.28 -8.43 -20.35
C VAL A 38 10.30 -7.49 -21.01
N LEU A 39 11.07 -6.72 -20.24
CA LEU A 39 12.06 -5.80 -20.80
C LEU A 39 13.06 -6.50 -21.72
N GLU A 40 13.55 -7.68 -21.33
CA GLU A 40 14.48 -8.45 -22.16
C GLU A 40 13.83 -8.91 -23.47
N LYS A 41 12.56 -9.35 -23.42
CA LYS A 41 11.80 -9.72 -24.63
C LYS A 41 11.65 -8.55 -25.61
N TYR A 42 11.42 -7.34 -25.10
CA TYR A 42 11.17 -6.16 -25.93
C TYR A 42 12.43 -5.38 -26.33
N LYS A 43 13.60 -5.75 -25.80
CA LYS A 43 14.91 -5.10 -26.08
C LYS A 43 15.29 -5.11 -27.56
N VAL A 44 14.80 -6.10 -28.31
CA VAL A 44 15.04 -6.27 -29.76
C VAL A 44 13.95 -5.69 -30.65
N LEU A 45 12.86 -5.16 -30.06
CA LEU A 45 11.73 -4.59 -30.77
C LEU A 45 11.87 -3.06 -30.85
N LYS A 46 11.10 -2.41 -31.75
CA LYS A 46 11.13 -0.96 -32.01
C LYS A 46 11.28 -0.13 -30.73
N GLU A 47 12.20 0.84 -30.77
CA GLU A 47 12.60 1.71 -29.64
C GLU A 47 11.40 2.23 -28.83
N SER A 48 10.33 2.68 -29.49
CA SER A 48 9.16 3.25 -28.82
C SER A 48 8.44 2.29 -27.85
N THR A 49 8.41 0.98 -28.12
CA THR A 49 7.75 0.01 -27.24
C THR A 49 8.64 -0.37 -26.07
N TYR A 50 9.94 -0.53 -26.33
CA TYR A 50 10.93 -0.78 -25.30
C TYR A 50 11.00 0.40 -24.31
N ASP A 51 11.02 1.64 -24.81
CA ASP A 51 11.06 2.84 -23.98
C ASP A 51 9.80 2.99 -23.11
N ALA A 52 8.62 2.67 -23.64
CA ALA A 52 7.39 2.66 -22.86
C ALA A 52 7.45 1.66 -21.69
N MET A 53 7.93 0.44 -21.96
CA MET A 53 8.10 -0.59 -20.92
C MET A 53 9.16 -0.20 -19.89
N ARG A 54 10.27 0.38 -20.35
CA ARG A 54 11.36 0.87 -19.50
C ARG A 54 10.89 2.02 -18.60
N ASN A 55 10.06 2.93 -19.12
CA ASN A 55 9.42 3.98 -18.33
C ASN A 55 8.44 3.41 -17.29
N GLY A 56 7.63 2.42 -17.66
CA GLY A 56 6.75 1.73 -16.72
C GLY A 56 7.51 1.05 -15.59
N TYR A 57 8.60 0.34 -15.93
CA TYR A 57 9.50 -0.28 -14.97
C TYR A 57 10.14 0.73 -14.02
N ARG A 58 10.59 1.88 -14.53
CA ARG A 58 11.11 2.98 -13.72
C ARG A 58 10.09 3.45 -12.69
N ASN A 59 8.86 3.71 -13.11
CA ASN A 59 7.78 4.17 -12.21
C ASN A 59 7.43 3.13 -11.16
N MET A 60 7.41 1.85 -11.54
CA MET A 60 7.24 0.74 -10.59
C MET A 60 8.32 0.77 -9.51
N LEU A 61 9.60 0.86 -9.88
CA LEU A 61 10.70 0.92 -8.93
C LEU A 61 10.61 2.16 -8.04
N LYS A 62 10.31 3.35 -8.60
CA LYS A 62 10.11 4.59 -7.81
C LYS A 62 9.04 4.40 -6.73
N ASN A 63 7.90 3.82 -7.09
CA ASN A 63 6.79 3.59 -6.16
C ASN A 63 7.17 2.56 -5.10
N ALA A 64 7.82 1.46 -5.51
CA ALA A 64 8.29 0.43 -4.58
C ALA A 64 9.30 1.00 -3.55
N VAL A 65 10.28 1.81 -3.98
CA VAL A 65 11.22 2.49 -3.07
C VAL A 65 10.46 3.29 -2.02
N LEU A 66 9.49 4.09 -2.45
CA LEU A 66 8.69 4.90 -1.54
C LEU A 66 7.88 4.03 -0.56
N SER A 67 7.16 3.01 -1.05
CA SER A 67 6.34 2.13 -0.21
C SER A 67 7.17 1.34 0.82
N PHE A 68 8.31 0.75 0.41
CA PHE A 68 9.20 0.06 1.34
C PHE A 68 9.86 1.01 2.34
N TYR A 69 10.23 2.23 1.91
CA TYR A 69 10.81 3.21 2.81
C TYR A 69 9.80 3.67 3.86
N GLN A 70 8.55 3.91 3.46
CA GLN A 70 7.47 4.29 4.37
C GLN A 70 7.05 3.16 5.31
N ALA A 71 7.09 1.91 4.85
CA ALA A 71 6.80 0.73 5.69
C ALA A 71 7.87 0.46 6.76
N GLY A 72 9.08 1.01 6.59
CA GLY A 72 10.16 0.89 7.54
C GLY A 72 10.16 2.00 8.58
N SER A 73 10.20 1.60 9.85
CA SER A 73 10.08 2.48 11.02
C SER A 73 11.42 3.05 11.53
N TYR A 74 12.54 2.37 11.28
CA TYR A 74 13.90 2.73 11.70
C TYR A 74 14.94 2.43 10.63
N TYR A 75 16.11 3.06 10.71
CA TYR A 75 17.18 2.94 9.69
C TYR A 75 17.66 1.48 9.47
N GLU A 76 17.65 0.66 10.51
CA GLU A 76 18.04 -0.76 10.46
C GLU A 76 16.86 -1.71 10.18
N ASP A 77 15.69 -1.19 9.83
CA ASP A 77 14.53 -2.02 9.51
C ASP A 77 14.71 -2.76 8.16
N ALA A 78 14.15 -3.97 8.07
CA ALA A 78 14.25 -4.80 6.86
C ALA A 78 13.63 -4.12 5.62
N HIS A 79 12.56 -3.34 5.80
CA HIS A 79 11.94 -2.58 4.72
C HIS A 79 12.84 -1.43 4.28
N ARG A 80 13.56 -0.75 5.19
CA ARG A 80 14.56 0.28 4.82
C ARG A 80 15.72 -0.30 4.02
N ARG A 81 16.22 -1.47 4.42
CA ARG A 81 17.24 -2.19 3.63
C ARG A 81 16.71 -2.59 2.26
N GLN A 82 15.47 -3.06 2.17
CA GLN A 82 14.85 -3.41 0.89
C GLN A 82 14.64 -2.16 0.01
N ALA A 83 14.18 -1.05 0.57
CA ALA A 83 14.06 0.23 -0.14
C ALA A 83 15.41 0.67 -0.72
N GLN A 84 16.49 0.54 0.06
CA GLN A 84 17.84 0.83 -0.42
C GLN A 84 18.25 -0.07 -1.58
N LYS A 85 18.05 -1.39 -1.48
CA LYS A 85 18.35 -2.33 -2.58
C LYS A 85 17.60 -1.98 -3.86
N ILE A 86 16.31 -1.68 -3.76
CA ILE A 86 15.47 -1.30 -4.90
C ILE A 86 15.94 0.04 -5.47
N TYR A 87 16.36 0.97 -4.62
CA TYR A 87 16.89 2.26 -5.05
C TYR A 87 18.23 2.10 -5.76
N ASP A 88 19.13 1.24 -5.27
CA ASP A 88 20.39 0.93 -5.95
C ASP A 88 20.12 0.30 -7.33
N GLN A 89 19.16 -0.62 -7.43
CA GLN A 89 18.71 -1.18 -8.71
C GLN A 89 18.15 -0.10 -9.66
N LEU A 90 17.40 0.87 -9.14
CA LEU A 90 16.89 2.00 -9.92
C LEU A 90 18.03 2.86 -10.46
N ARG A 91 19.06 3.12 -9.65
CA ARG A 91 20.24 3.91 -10.05
C ARG A 91 21.05 3.20 -11.12
N GLU A 92 21.27 1.90 -10.96
CA GLU A 92 21.99 1.07 -11.93
C GLU A 92 21.26 0.98 -13.27
N SER A 93 19.93 0.86 -13.25
CA SER A 93 19.11 0.72 -14.47
C SER A 93 18.91 2.04 -15.22
N PHE A 94 19.11 3.17 -14.55
CA PHE A 94 18.84 4.52 -15.04
C PHE A 94 19.91 5.55 -14.60
N PRO A 95 21.19 5.34 -14.95
CA PRO A 95 22.31 6.15 -14.44
C PRO A 95 22.29 7.61 -14.92
N ASP A 96 21.62 7.87 -16.05
CA ASP A 96 21.59 9.18 -16.70
C ASP A 96 20.56 10.15 -16.08
N ILE A 97 19.74 9.70 -15.14
CA ILE A 97 18.69 10.51 -14.51
C ILE A 97 19.23 11.18 -13.26
N GLU A 98 19.26 12.51 -13.27
CA GLU A 98 19.86 13.32 -12.19
C GLU A 98 19.20 13.06 -10.83
N ASP A 99 17.87 12.93 -10.79
CA ASP A 99 17.11 12.67 -9.55
C ASP A 99 17.54 11.40 -8.81
N PHE A 100 18.17 10.45 -9.50
CA PHE A 100 18.62 9.18 -8.92
C PHE A 100 20.06 9.25 -8.40
N LYS A 101 20.76 10.38 -8.56
CA LYS A 101 22.09 10.57 -8.00
C LYS A 101 22.06 10.95 -6.52
N ASP A 102 20.91 11.46 -6.06
CA ASP A 102 20.70 11.82 -4.67
C ASP A 102 20.77 10.61 -3.72
N PRO A 103 21.14 10.81 -2.44
CA PRO A 103 20.95 9.79 -1.41
C PRO A 103 19.49 9.39 -1.26
N LEU A 104 19.21 8.12 -0.91
CA LEU A 104 17.85 7.56 -0.78
C LEU A 104 16.90 8.46 0.03
N VAL A 105 17.37 9.00 1.16
CA VAL A 105 16.57 9.87 2.04
C VAL A 105 16.11 11.14 1.33
N VAL A 106 17.00 11.74 0.52
CA VAL A 106 16.72 12.96 -0.24
C VAL A 106 15.73 12.65 -1.37
N PHE A 107 15.98 11.57 -2.10
CA PHE A 107 15.08 11.08 -3.15
C PHE A 107 13.65 10.84 -2.62
N VAL A 108 13.52 10.10 -1.51
CA VAL A 108 12.21 9.81 -0.91
C VAL A 108 11.53 11.07 -0.41
N ARG A 109 12.28 12.00 0.19
CA ARG A 109 11.71 13.28 0.63
C ARG A 109 11.16 14.08 -0.54
N LYS A 110 11.91 14.22 -1.63
CA LYS A 110 11.42 14.90 -2.86
C LYS A 110 10.17 14.22 -3.40
N ARG A 111 10.18 12.88 -3.47
CA ARG A 111 9.03 12.09 -3.94
C ARG A 111 7.80 12.27 -3.05
N LEU A 112 7.97 12.33 -1.74
CA LEU A 112 6.89 12.61 -0.79
C LEU A 112 6.29 14.00 -1.02
N TYR A 113 7.13 15.02 -1.25
CA TYR A 113 6.64 16.36 -1.59
C TYR A 113 5.85 16.36 -2.90
N GLU A 114 6.34 15.68 -3.95
CA GLU A 114 5.61 15.54 -5.21
C GLU A 114 4.27 14.84 -5.02
N GLU A 115 4.22 13.76 -4.24
CA GLU A 115 2.97 13.03 -3.93
C GLU A 115 1.97 13.90 -3.17
N ILE A 116 2.45 14.71 -2.24
CA ILE A 116 1.63 15.66 -1.48
C ILE A 116 1.15 16.82 -2.38
N GLU A 117 2.00 17.38 -3.23
CA GLU A 117 1.63 18.46 -4.15
C GLU A 117 0.67 17.99 -5.25
N THR A 118 0.79 16.73 -5.67
CA THR A 118 -0.07 16.10 -6.68
C THR A 118 -1.27 15.37 -6.10
N LEU A 119 -1.61 15.58 -4.81
CA LEU A 119 -2.71 14.97 -4.03
C LEU A 119 -4.07 14.94 -4.77
N GLY A 120 -4.16 14.02 -5.72
CA GLY A 120 -5.36 13.48 -6.32
C GLY A 120 -5.79 12.21 -5.57
N ILE A 121 -7.02 11.83 -5.85
CA ILE A 121 -7.82 10.74 -5.26
C ILE A 121 -7.05 9.42 -4.98
N PHE A 122 -6.10 9.03 -5.83
CA PHE A 122 -5.37 7.75 -5.68
C PHE A 122 -4.44 7.70 -4.45
N ASN A 123 -4.00 8.84 -3.92
CA ASN A 123 -3.02 8.90 -2.84
C ASN A 123 -3.63 8.62 -1.45
N ALA A 124 -4.93 8.92 -1.27
CA ALA A 124 -5.55 8.86 0.05
C ALA A 124 -5.61 7.45 0.64
N ARG A 125 -5.89 6.44 -0.19
CA ARG A 125 -5.92 5.04 0.24
C ARG A 125 -4.56 4.58 0.77
N GLU A 126 -3.50 4.83 0.02
CA GLU A 126 -2.14 4.41 0.39
C GLU A 126 -1.69 5.11 1.66
N ILE A 127 -1.91 6.43 1.75
CA ILE A 127 -1.62 7.23 2.95
C ILE A 127 -2.32 6.63 4.18
N ILE A 128 -3.62 6.35 4.09
CA ILE A 128 -4.40 5.81 5.21
C ILE A 128 -3.89 4.43 5.60
N LEU A 129 -3.68 3.52 4.65
CA LEU A 129 -3.21 2.17 4.94
C LEU A 129 -1.81 2.17 5.56
N MET A 130 -0.91 3.02 5.07
CA MET A 130 0.43 3.19 5.63
C MET A 130 0.39 3.74 7.06
N LEU A 131 -0.41 4.79 7.31
CA LEU A 131 -0.57 5.35 8.65
C LEU A 131 -1.09 4.29 9.63
N LEU A 132 -2.07 3.49 9.22
CA LEU A 132 -2.61 2.40 10.04
C LEU A 132 -1.59 1.28 10.26
N ARG A 133 -0.80 0.93 9.25
CA ARG A 133 0.25 -0.10 9.36
C ARG A 133 1.39 0.36 10.27
N GLU A 134 1.80 1.62 10.17
CA GLU A 134 2.76 2.22 11.09
C GLU A 134 2.19 2.30 12.51
N ALA A 135 0.91 2.64 12.67
CA ALA A 135 0.25 2.60 13.97
C ALA A 135 0.33 1.21 14.61
N TYR A 136 0.07 0.15 13.84
CA TYR A 136 0.22 -1.23 14.30
C TYR A 136 1.65 -1.59 14.65
N PHE A 137 2.63 -1.14 13.86
CA PHE A 137 4.04 -1.33 14.20
C PHE A 137 4.39 -0.67 15.54
N ARG A 138 4.05 0.61 15.71
CA ARG A 138 4.30 1.40 16.92
C ARG A 138 3.65 0.77 18.14
N TYR A 139 2.40 0.34 17.97
CA TYR A 139 1.68 -0.38 19.00
C TYR A 139 2.29 -1.75 19.30
N ALA A 140 2.88 -2.45 18.32
CA ALA A 140 3.58 -3.71 18.60
C ALA A 140 4.88 -3.52 19.41
N VAL A 141 5.49 -2.33 19.36
CA VAL A 141 6.75 -2.00 20.07
C VAL A 141 6.56 -1.15 21.34
N HIS A 142 5.33 -1.03 21.85
CA HIS A 142 5.00 -0.21 23.03
C HIS A 142 5.21 1.30 22.87
N ASP A 143 5.20 1.79 21.63
CA ASP A 143 5.18 3.22 21.31
C ASP A 143 3.72 3.69 21.13
N ASP A 144 2.95 3.64 22.22
CA ASP A 144 1.49 3.75 22.19
C ASP A 144 1.00 5.16 21.82
N ASN A 145 1.74 6.19 22.23
CA ASN A 145 1.43 7.58 21.90
C ASN A 145 1.54 7.81 20.38
N GLU A 146 2.64 7.36 19.78
CA GLU A 146 2.84 7.48 18.35
C GLU A 146 1.85 6.61 17.58
N ALA A 147 1.56 5.40 18.07
CA ALA A 147 0.52 4.55 17.49
C ALA A 147 -0.83 5.27 17.40
N PHE A 148 -1.26 5.89 18.50
CA PHE A 148 -2.52 6.63 18.54
C PHE A 148 -2.51 7.85 17.62
N ALA A 149 -1.40 8.59 17.57
CA ALA A 149 -1.25 9.74 16.67
C ALA A 149 -1.41 9.32 15.20
N ARG A 150 -0.80 8.20 14.80
CA ARG A 150 -0.91 7.66 13.44
C ARG A 150 -2.34 7.19 13.10
N GLU A 151 -3.04 6.54 14.04
CA GLU A 151 -4.45 6.21 13.84
C GLU A 151 -5.32 7.46 13.64
N LYS A 152 -5.06 8.53 14.41
CA LYS A 152 -5.80 9.80 14.29
C LYS A 152 -5.58 10.46 12.93
N TRP A 153 -4.34 10.49 12.46
CA TRP A 153 -4.03 11.02 11.13
C TRP A 153 -4.68 10.20 10.01
N ALA A 154 -4.75 8.87 10.17
CA ALA A 154 -5.46 8.03 9.21
C ALA A 154 -6.97 8.35 9.16
N GLU A 155 -7.61 8.56 10.32
CA GLU A 155 -9.02 8.99 10.41
C GLU A 155 -9.24 10.35 9.76
N GLU A 156 -8.33 11.30 9.97
CA GLU A 156 -8.40 12.65 9.39
C GLU A 156 -8.21 12.64 7.87
N ALA A 157 -7.21 11.90 7.37
CA ALA A 157 -7.00 11.72 5.93
C ALA A 157 -8.24 11.10 5.26
N PHE A 158 -8.88 10.13 5.91
CA PHE A 158 -10.14 9.54 5.44
C PHE A 158 -11.27 10.56 5.37
N LYS A 159 -11.43 11.39 6.40
CA LYS A 159 -12.45 12.42 6.47
C LYS A 159 -12.27 13.47 5.36
N ILE A 160 -11.06 14.01 5.22
CA ILE A 160 -10.72 14.99 4.18
C ILE A 160 -11.03 14.43 2.79
N TYR A 161 -10.68 13.17 2.55
CA TYR A 161 -11.00 12.52 1.28
C TYR A 161 -12.50 12.45 1.02
N LYS A 162 -13.29 11.97 1.99
CA LYS A 162 -14.75 11.84 1.86
C LYS A 162 -15.43 13.19 1.65
N GLU A 163 -14.95 14.26 2.32
CA GLU A 163 -15.45 15.62 2.15
C GLU A 163 -15.13 16.20 0.77
N LYS A 164 -13.90 15.97 0.27
CA LYS A 164 -13.45 16.52 -1.01
C LYS A 164 -14.02 15.80 -2.24
N PHE A 165 -14.40 14.53 -2.10
CA PHE A 165 -14.77 13.66 -3.22
C PHE A 165 -16.12 12.94 -3.02
N SER A 166 -17.04 13.51 -2.24
CA SER A 166 -18.35 12.92 -1.94
C SER A 166 -19.17 12.53 -3.18
N ASP A 167 -18.97 13.25 -4.29
CA ASP A 167 -19.85 13.18 -5.46
C ASP A 167 -19.23 12.42 -6.65
N VAL A 168 -18.01 11.89 -6.51
CA VAL A 168 -17.28 11.24 -7.60
C VAL A 168 -17.40 9.72 -7.51
N ASP A 169 -18.31 9.14 -8.30
CA ASP A 169 -18.61 7.70 -8.29
C ASP A 169 -17.45 6.80 -8.77
N ARG A 170 -16.46 7.36 -9.48
CA ARG A 170 -15.41 6.59 -10.18
C ARG A 170 -14.29 6.06 -9.29
N VAL A 171 -14.11 6.57 -8.07
CA VAL A 171 -13.07 6.08 -7.14
C VAL A 171 -13.60 6.14 -5.70
N LYS A 172 -14.33 5.10 -5.29
CA LYS A 172 -14.80 5.01 -3.90
C LYS A 172 -13.73 4.35 -3.04
N LEU A 173 -13.23 5.11 -2.08
CA LEU A 173 -12.39 4.58 -1.02
C LEU A 173 -13.19 3.58 -0.18
N LEU A 174 -12.56 2.47 0.21
CA LEU A 174 -13.15 1.48 1.11
C LEU A 174 -13.55 2.14 2.43
N GLU A 175 -14.58 1.60 3.09
CA GLU A 175 -14.96 2.08 4.42
C GLU A 175 -13.81 1.88 5.42
N PHE A 176 -13.65 2.85 6.32
CA PHE A 176 -12.51 2.91 7.24
C PHE A 176 -12.28 1.63 8.06
N PRO A 177 -13.30 0.95 8.61
CA PRO A 177 -13.12 -0.32 9.32
C PRO A 177 -12.47 -1.41 8.45
N ARG A 178 -12.80 -1.44 7.16
CA ARG A 178 -12.20 -2.39 6.21
C ARG A 178 -10.75 -2.04 5.94
N MET A 179 -10.40 -0.76 5.76
CA MET A 179 -8.99 -0.36 5.62
C MET A 179 -8.16 -0.67 6.85
N ARG A 180 -8.71 -0.46 8.04
CA ARG A 180 -8.07 -0.84 9.31
C ARG A 180 -7.79 -2.34 9.38
N TYR A 181 -8.76 -3.18 9.02
CA TYR A 181 -8.55 -4.63 8.96
C TYR A 181 -7.50 -5.04 7.92
N LEU A 182 -7.51 -4.41 6.75
CA LEU A 182 -6.52 -4.70 5.70
C LEU A 182 -5.10 -4.34 6.12
N ALA A 183 -4.90 -3.17 6.75
CA ALA A 183 -3.60 -2.79 7.30
C ALA A 183 -3.12 -3.76 8.38
N LEU A 184 -4.03 -4.31 9.20
CA LEU A 184 -3.69 -5.36 10.16
C LEU A 184 -3.24 -6.64 9.45
N GLN A 185 -3.96 -7.10 8.44
CA GLN A 185 -3.54 -8.26 7.66
C GLN A 185 -2.18 -8.04 7.01
N ASP A 186 -1.96 -6.87 6.41
CA ASP A 186 -0.69 -6.52 5.79
C ASP A 186 0.45 -6.59 6.82
N PHE A 187 0.23 -6.13 8.05
CA PHE A 187 1.21 -6.28 9.14
C PHE A 187 1.43 -7.74 9.56
N LEU A 188 0.36 -8.52 9.76
CA LEU A 188 0.46 -9.90 10.28
C LEU A 188 1.05 -10.88 9.26
N TYR A 189 0.83 -10.63 7.98
CA TYR A 189 1.35 -11.47 6.91
C TYR A 189 2.62 -10.92 6.27
N ASP A 190 3.17 -9.82 6.78
CA ASP A 190 4.49 -9.37 6.37
C ASP A 190 5.57 -10.30 6.93
N TRP A 191 6.32 -10.93 6.04
CA TRP A 191 7.43 -11.80 6.41
C TRP A 191 8.63 -11.01 6.95
N GLN A 192 8.71 -9.70 6.65
CA GLN A 192 9.77 -8.83 7.13
C GLN A 192 9.59 -8.46 8.61
N TYR A 193 8.37 -8.57 9.16
CA TYR A 193 8.16 -8.43 10.60
C TYR A 193 8.44 -9.75 11.34
N PRO A 194 9.29 -9.72 12.39
CA PRO A 194 9.58 -10.89 13.20
C PRO A 194 8.31 -11.56 13.77
N PRO A 195 8.23 -12.90 13.84
CA PRO A 195 7.03 -13.59 14.34
C PRO A 195 6.61 -13.18 15.75
N ASN A 196 7.57 -12.85 16.63
CA ASN A 196 7.31 -12.34 17.97
C ASN A 196 6.63 -10.96 17.95
N LEU A 197 7.01 -10.08 17.02
CA LEU A 197 6.39 -8.76 16.89
C LEU A 197 4.92 -8.88 16.47
N ARG A 198 4.63 -9.76 15.51
CA ARG A 198 3.26 -10.05 15.05
C ARG A 198 2.39 -10.68 16.14
N ARG A 199 2.94 -11.63 16.90
CA ARG A 199 2.27 -12.23 18.06
C ARG A 199 2.02 -11.21 19.18
N ASN A 200 3.00 -10.33 19.44
CA ASN A 200 2.87 -9.25 20.42
C ASN A 200 1.68 -8.36 20.05
N LEU A 201 1.62 -7.85 18.80
CA LEU A 201 0.53 -7.00 18.34
C LEU A 201 -0.85 -7.63 18.59
N LEU A 202 -1.04 -8.89 18.17
CA LEU A 202 -2.31 -9.60 18.37
C LEU A 202 -2.65 -9.77 19.86
N GLY A 203 -1.67 -10.16 20.66
CA GLY A 203 -1.83 -10.30 22.11
C GLY A 203 -2.27 -8.99 22.76
N ARG A 204 -1.58 -7.89 22.44
CA ARG A 204 -1.89 -6.56 22.96
C ARG A 204 -3.26 -6.08 22.54
N ILE A 205 -3.60 -6.14 21.24
CA ILE A 205 -4.93 -5.73 20.76
C ILE A 205 -6.03 -6.50 21.49
N LYS A 206 -5.86 -7.82 21.69
CA LYS A 206 -6.85 -8.66 22.36
C LYS A 206 -7.04 -8.30 23.84
N ILE A 207 -5.95 -7.98 24.55
CA ILE A 207 -5.97 -7.73 26.00
C ILE A 207 -6.33 -6.28 26.30
N GLU A 208 -5.68 -5.33 25.62
CA GLU A 208 -5.71 -3.90 25.94
C GLU A 208 -6.77 -3.14 25.13
N ARG A 209 -7.17 -3.63 23.95
CA ARG A 209 -8.16 -2.99 23.07
C ARG A 209 -9.27 -3.97 22.64
N PRO A 210 -10.00 -4.60 23.58
CA PRO A 210 -10.97 -5.66 23.27
C PRO A 210 -12.10 -5.21 22.33
N ASP A 211 -12.51 -3.94 22.39
CA ASP A 211 -13.52 -3.40 21.48
C ASP A 211 -13.02 -3.29 20.04
N LEU A 212 -11.75 -2.93 19.85
CA LEU A 212 -11.13 -2.95 18.53
C LEU A 212 -11.00 -4.39 18.04
N TYR A 213 -10.57 -5.31 18.90
CA TYR A 213 -10.44 -6.72 18.57
C TYR A 213 -11.75 -7.31 18.02
N LYS A 214 -12.87 -7.08 18.71
CA LYS A 214 -14.22 -7.50 18.24
C LYS A 214 -14.58 -6.91 16.88
N LYS A 215 -14.26 -5.64 16.63
CA LYS A 215 -14.52 -4.99 15.33
C LYS A 215 -13.71 -5.63 14.21
N LEU A 216 -12.46 -6.03 14.49
CA LEU A 216 -11.59 -6.71 13.52
C LEU A 216 -12.09 -8.12 13.21
N GLU A 217 -12.51 -8.89 14.23
CA GLU A 217 -13.12 -10.22 14.04
C GLU A 217 -14.39 -10.15 13.19
N LEU A 218 -15.28 -9.20 13.48
CA LEU A 218 -16.47 -8.97 12.67
C LEU A 218 -16.12 -8.67 11.21
N GLN A 219 -15.10 -7.84 10.98
CA GLN A 219 -14.66 -7.48 9.63
C GLN A 219 -14.07 -8.69 8.87
N GLU A 220 -13.37 -9.58 9.57
CA GLU A 220 -12.88 -10.85 9.02
C GLU A 220 -14.04 -11.76 8.59
N GLU A 221 -15.04 -11.94 9.45
CA GLU A 221 -16.21 -12.75 9.14
C GLU A 221 -16.97 -12.23 7.91
N LEU A 222 -17.15 -10.91 7.82
CA LEU A 222 -17.78 -10.27 6.65
C LEU A 222 -17.01 -10.58 5.36
N LEU A 223 -15.68 -10.52 5.40
CA LEU A 223 -14.84 -10.83 4.23
C LEU A 223 -14.85 -12.32 3.89
N ARG A 224 -14.88 -13.22 4.89
CA ARG A 224 -15.01 -14.66 4.66
C ARG A 224 -16.34 -15.01 3.98
N LYS A 225 -17.45 -14.42 4.45
CA LYS A 225 -18.78 -14.60 3.84
C LYS A 225 -18.82 -14.07 2.40
N GLN A 226 -18.20 -12.93 2.13
CA GLN A 226 -18.08 -12.38 0.76
C GLN A 226 -17.31 -13.31 -0.19
N LYS A 227 -16.24 -13.96 0.28
CA LYS A 227 -15.47 -14.92 -0.53
C LYS A 227 -16.21 -16.23 -0.81
N GLN A 228 -17.24 -16.55 -0.02
CA GLN A 228 -18.02 -17.79 -0.14
C GLN A 228 -19.30 -17.64 -0.95
N GLN A 229 -19.70 -16.40 -1.31
CA GLN A 229 -20.80 -16.20 -2.25
C GLN A 229 -20.34 -16.60 -3.66
N PRO A 230 -21.09 -17.48 -4.36
CA PRO A 230 -20.81 -17.83 -5.75
C PRO A 230 -20.74 -16.56 -6.61
N GLN A 231 -19.77 -16.52 -7.52
CA GLN A 231 -19.80 -15.60 -8.65
C GLN A 231 -20.85 -16.15 -9.61
N ASP A 232 -22.06 -15.57 -9.58
CA ASP A 232 -23.08 -15.78 -10.62
C ASP A 232 -22.82 -14.83 -11.78
#